data_AF-A0A1M6GHC3-F1
#
_entry.id   AF-A0A1M6GHC3-F1
#
_cell.length_a   1.000
_cell.length_b   1.000
_cell.length_c   1.000
_cell.angle_alpha   90.00
_cell.angle_beta   90.00
_cell.angle_gamma   90.00
#
_symmetry.space_group_name_H-M   'P 1'
#
loop_
_entity.id
_entity.type
_entity.pdbx_description
1 polymer ?
#
loop_
_entity_poly.entity_id
_entity_poly.type
_entity_poly.pdbx_seq_one_letter_code
_entity_poly.pdbx_strand_id
1 'polypeptide(L)'
;MYKNTHLVYDMLQAIRKLELYEGGGTMDQFYYIFDGKKWDWMESNEDWAKKDIEEYNFELVTSAMTDEDKALAASKQSEKNLLAYFDFEYSDVVHYLEWGSSLTDPRGKTNVVARWRLQLCREQKLAIIMADTFKVEITAHPWEVEDNSNQYKYILAEGIHFSFPLHRYKLFDKIYNQYTLRLDYGKWTYTAVPNKKSRVRSNNNYYNVKHDWTDKGFNFSLEIPPAVVMRAMTFLKDLATEEFGFSPTVPDNMPGNKLLKYFVQYPMDVNVGLYVDMLGYDFGCQVLRKNESNFDLVCDYLKLPKTKSLKKAYHANYAALAICYFLSKEVGIDDINIWQYFLTGQKLMDNDIDILGIDKTGKIYFRKKANEYSFSNRHWHSVWMLEKWGAKRTGEILSDVLLQSMDEYKYHCFLMLEFDYPDGNLPQELAQAIYRYGISKEAHDIGNRLREQNVKRIDKCSIIFDLTQKELAREEETPEGIFKVARTGRDLYDISEKLHNCVRIYVDKMLRKDCTIYCLQKEDKFLACIEVSNGAVVQASGMCNKKLSGYLLDTVISWSARNNLVYAVS
;
A
#
# COMPACT_ATOMS: atom_id res chain seq x y z
N MET A 1 24.52 26.11 6.05
CA MET A 1 24.19 24.85 6.75
C MET A 1 23.50 25.06 8.12
N TYR A 2 22.86 26.21 8.41
CA TYR A 2 22.19 26.48 9.69
C TYR A 2 20.93 27.35 9.49
N LYS A 3 19.80 26.79 9.03
CA LYS A 3 18.53 27.55 8.94
C LYS A 3 17.26 26.81 9.40
N ASN A 4 17.31 25.50 9.67
CA ASN A 4 16.11 24.74 10.09
C ASN A 4 16.03 24.46 11.59
N THR A 5 17.12 24.57 12.36
CA THR A 5 17.10 24.39 13.82
C THR A 5 16.38 25.52 14.57
N HIS A 6 16.42 26.75 14.04
CA HIS A 6 15.71 27.88 14.65
C HIS A 6 14.18 27.74 14.56
N LEU A 7 13.64 27.16 13.47
CA LEU A 7 12.19 27.06 13.31
C LEU A 7 11.55 26.06 14.29
N VAL A 8 12.23 24.95 14.58
CA VAL A 8 11.78 23.95 15.57
C VAL A 8 11.95 24.49 16.99
N TYR A 9 13.06 25.18 17.26
CA TYR A 9 13.30 25.83 18.55
C TYR A 9 12.27 26.93 18.84
N ASP A 10 11.93 27.78 17.87
CA ASP A 10 10.92 28.83 18.02
C ASP A 10 9.50 28.24 18.19
N MET A 11 9.21 27.09 17.57
CA MET A 11 7.96 26.36 17.77
C MET A 11 7.86 25.71 19.15
N LEU A 12 8.95 25.09 19.62
CA LEU A 12 9.04 24.53 20.98
C LEU A 12 8.98 25.63 22.04
N GLN A 13 9.58 26.80 21.77
CA GLN A 13 9.45 27.99 22.62
C GLN A 13 8.05 28.60 22.56
N ALA A 14 7.34 28.52 21.43
CA ALA A 14 5.93 28.92 21.34
C ALA A 14 5.00 27.95 22.08
N ILE A 15 5.30 26.64 22.06
CA ILE A 15 4.59 25.62 22.85
C ILE A 15 4.91 25.78 24.35
N ARG A 16 6.18 25.97 24.74
CA ARG A 16 6.57 26.29 26.13
C ARG A 16 6.01 27.63 26.61
N LYS A 17 5.86 28.62 25.74
CA LYS A 17 5.14 29.87 26.07
C LYS A 17 3.63 29.64 26.20
N LEU A 18 3.05 28.66 25.51
CA LEU A 18 1.66 28.25 25.70
C LEU A 18 1.44 27.44 26.99
N GLU A 19 2.44 26.65 27.43
CA GLU A 19 2.48 26.04 28.76
C GLU A 19 2.49 27.10 29.89
N LEU A 20 2.84 28.35 29.56
CA LEU A 20 2.89 29.49 30.47
C LEU A 20 1.78 30.53 30.25
N TYR A 21 0.84 30.32 29.32
CA TYR A 21 -0.23 31.29 29.03
C TYR A 21 -1.37 31.23 30.08
N GLU A 22 -1.15 31.94 31.18
CA GLU A 22 -2.06 32.82 31.95
C GLU A 22 -3.43 32.32 32.48
N GLY A 23 -3.80 31.06 32.32
CA GLY A 23 -4.88 30.44 33.09
C GLY A 23 -4.31 29.33 33.94
N GLY A 24 -4.36 29.44 35.26
CA GLY A 24 -3.77 28.50 36.23
C GLY A 24 -4.39 27.09 36.26
N GLY A 25 -4.75 26.54 35.10
CA GLY A 25 -5.30 25.22 34.94
C GLY A 25 -4.24 24.13 35.07
N THR A 26 -4.60 23.06 35.75
CA THR A 26 -3.80 21.84 35.83
C THR A 26 -3.79 21.14 34.47
N MET A 27 -2.61 20.95 33.88
CA MET A 27 -2.41 20.13 32.69
C MET A 27 -1.90 18.76 33.11
N ASP A 28 -2.65 17.71 32.77
CA ASP A 28 -2.21 16.34 33.00
C ASP A 28 -1.35 15.90 31.82
N GLN A 29 -0.17 15.36 32.10
CA GLN A 29 0.76 14.90 31.07
C GLN A 29 1.14 13.44 31.28
N PHE A 30 0.92 12.65 30.23
CA PHE A 30 1.16 11.21 30.18
C PHE A 30 2.24 10.91 29.14
N TYR A 31 3.04 9.87 29.41
CA TYR A 31 4.13 9.43 28.56
C TYR A 31 3.92 7.96 28.24
N TYR A 32 4.08 7.57 26.99
CA TYR A 32 3.98 6.19 26.56
C TYR A 32 5.27 5.76 25.88
N ILE A 33 5.78 4.61 26.29
CA ILE A 33 6.99 3.98 25.77
C ILE A 33 6.63 2.60 25.26
N PHE A 34 7.42 2.08 24.32
CA PHE A 34 7.25 0.71 23.86
C PHE A 34 7.80 -0.27 24.90
N ASP A 35 6.98 -1.17 25.42
CA ASP A 35 7.37 -2.22 26.37
C ASP A 35 7.87 -3.43 25.58
N GLY A 36 9.17 -3.71 25.68
CA GLY A 36 9.75 -4.84 24.96
C GLY A 36 9.24 -6.20 25.43
N LYS A 37 8.73 -6.32 26.67
CA LYS A 37 8.21 -7.59 27.21
C LYS A 37 6.80 -7.88 26.74
N LYS A 38 5.95 -6.84 26.67
CA LYS A 38 4.57 -6.94 26.18
C LYS A 38 4.46 -6.79 24.67
N TRP A 39 5.51 -6.25 24.05
CA TRP A 39 5.54 -5.88 22.64
C TRP A 39 4.41 -4.91 22.26
N ASP A 40 4.13 -3.97 23.16
CA ASP A 40 3.03 -3.02 23.03
C ASP A 40 3.40 -1.69 23.69
N TRP A 41 2.68 -0.62 23.35
CA TRP A 41 2.83 0.69 23.95
C TRP A 41 2.12 0.75 25.31
N MET A 42 2.84 1.19 26.34
CA MET A 42 2.28 1.34 27.68
C MET A 42 2.53 2.73 28.26
N GLU A 43 1.61 3.17 29.11
CA GLU A 43 1.79 4.37 29.92
C GLU A 43 2.94 4.14 30.92
N SER A 44 3.87 5.09 30.97
CA SER A 44 5.02 5.07 31.88
C SER A 44 4.84 6.08 33.01
N ASN A 45 4.94 5.58 34.24
CA ASN A 45 4.97 6.39 35.45
C ASN A 45 6.40 6.73 35.89
N GLU A 46 7.39 6.22 35.16
CA GLU A 46 8.80 6.39 35.51
C GLU A 46 9.24 7.84 35.30
N ASP A 47 9.97 8.41 36.25
CA ASP A 47 10.41 9.80 36.17
C ASP A 47 11.32 10.07 34.99
N TRP A 48 12.08 9.06 34.56
CA TRP A 48 12.93 9.17 33.39
C TRP A 48 12.11 9.34 32.11
N ALA A 49 10.91 8.77 31.98
CA ALA A 49 10.10 8.96 30.77
C ALA A 49 9.74 10.44 30.53
N LYS A 50 9.85 11.29 31.56
CA LYS A 50 9.61 12.73 31.54
C LYS A 50 10.82 13.57 31.10
N LYS A 51 12.04 13.02 31.15
CA LYS A 51 13.28 13.73 30.78
C LYS A 51 13.38 13.91 29.24
N ASP A 52 14.33 14.74 28.81
CA ASP A 52 14.54 15.00 27.38
C ASP A 52 15.09 13.77 26.66
N ILE A 53 14.48 13.44 25.52
CA ILE A 53 14.77 12.18 24.82
C ILE A 53 16.21 12.14 24.26
N GLU A 54 16.87 13.28 24.12
CA GLU A 54 18.27 13.38 23.67
C GLU A 54 19.27 12.75 24.65
N GLU A 55 18.88 12.49 25.90
CA GLU A 55 19.73 11.86 26.92
C GLU A 55 19.75 10.33 26.83
N TYR A 56 18.96 9.74 25.93
CA TYR A 56 18.74 8.29 25.84
C TYR A 56 19.52 7.67 24.69
N ASN A 57 19.97 6.44 24.89
CA ASN A 57 20.30 5.55 23.78
C ASN A 57 19.02 4.91 23.23
N PHE A 58 19.06 4.44 21.98
CA PHE A 58 17.91 3.79 21.35
C PHE A 58 18.30 2.46 20.73
N GLU A 59 17.44 1.47 20.95
CA GLU A 59 17.44 0.21 20.20
C GLU A 59 16.23 0.20 19.26
N LEU A 60 16.44 -0.07 17.98
CA LEU A 60 15.34 -0.20 17.03
C LEU A 60 14.61 -1.54 17.23
N VAL A 61 13.29 -1.51 17.20
CA VAL A 61 12.43 -2.70 17.24
C VAL A 61 11.38 -2.67 16.14
N THR A 62 11.05 -3.83 15.58
CA THR A 62 10.07 -3.96 14.47
C THR A 62 9.20 -5.20 14.60
N SER A 63 7.99 -5.16 14.03
CA SER A 63 7.06 -6.31 14.01
C SER A 63 7.65 -7.57 13.36
N ALA A 64 8.61 -7.41 12.44
CA ALA A 64 9.28 -8.50 11.74
C ALA A 64 10.38 -9.22 12.54
N MET A 65 10.70 -8.77 13.76
CA MET A 65 11.71 -9.41 14.61
C MET A 65 11.30 -10.83 15.04
N THR A 66 12.28 -11.73 15.18
CA THR A 66 12.07 -13.06 15.77
C THR A 66 11.77 -12.95 17.26
N ASP A 67 11.18 -13.98 17.87
CA ASP A 67 10.89 -13.94 19.31
C ASP A 67 12.16 -13.88 20.17
N GLU A 68 13.27 -14.45 19.70
CA GLU A 68 14.59 -14.33 20.34
C GLU A 68 15.12 -12.89 20.28
N ASP A 69 15.02 -12.24 19.12
CA ASP A 69 15.41 -10.84 18.94
C ASP A 69 14.52 -9.91 19.78
N LYS A 70 13.22 -10.19 19.85
CA LYS A 70 12.28 -9.46 20.73
C LYS A 70 12.71 -9.58 22.19
N ALA A 71 13.00 -10.79 22.66
CA ALA A 71 13.46 -11.03 24.03
C ALA A 71 14.78 -10.31 24.33
N LEU A 72 15.72 -10.32 23.37
CA LEU A 72 16.99 -9.61 23.47
C LEU A 72 16.78 -8.09 23.54
N ALA A 73 15.97 -7.51 22.65
CA ALA A 73 15.65 -6.09 22.67
C ALA A 73 14.98 -5.69 23.99
N ALA A 74 14.02 -6.49 24.48
CA ALA A 74 13.35 -6.28 25.75
C ALA A 74 14.34 -6.26 26.94
N SER A 75 15.36 -7.13 26.92
CA SER A 75 16.39 -7.19 27.96
C SER A 75 17.29 -5.94 28.01
N LYS A 76 17.41 -5.22 26.89
CA LYS A 76 18.22 -4.00 26.79
C LYS A 76 17.47 -2.74 27.23
N GLN A 77 16.16 -2.80 27.41
CA GLN A 77 15.36 -1.65 27.82
C GLN A 77 15.75 -1.21 29.25
N SER A 78 16.08 0.07 29.43
CA SER A 78 16.50 0.64 30.72
C SER A 78 16.25 2.14 30.79
N GLU A 79 16.50 2.76 31.95
CA GLU A 79 16.45 4.24 32.10
C GLU A 79 17.35 4.98 31.10
N LYS A 80 18.40 4.35 30.56
CA LYS A 80 19.32 4.98 29.60
C LYS A 80 19.20 4.43 28.18
N ASN A 81 18.26 3.52 27.94
CA ASN A 81 18.10 2.87 26.65
C ASN A 81 16.62 2.60 26.34
N LEU A 82 16.08 3.37 25.40
CA LEU A 82 14.71 3.31 24.93
C LEU A 82 14.57 2.38 23.72
N LEU A 83 13.39 1.79 23.56
CA LEU A 83 13.04 1.08 22.34
C LEU A 83 12.39 2.06 21.37
N ALA A 84 12.95 2.17 20.16
CA ALA A 84 12.36 2.91 19.05
C ALA A 84 11.62 1.93 18.16
N TYR A 85 10.29 2.01 18.14
CA TYR A 85 9.44 1.09 17.39
C TYR A 85 9.12 1.60 16.00
N PHE A 86 9.09 0.66 15.06
CA PHE A 86 8.71 0.90 13.68
C PHE A 86 8.02 -0.32 13.10
N ASP A 87 6.82 -0.15 12.56
CA ASP A 87 6.08 -1.20 11.87
C ASP A 87 6.23 -1.05 10.35
N PHE A 88 6.45 -2.18 9.68
CA PHE A 88 6.68 -2.25 8.23
C PHE A 88 5.63 -3.17 7.59
N GLU A 89 4.79 -2.65 6.70
CA GLU A 89 4.05 -3.53 5.78
C GLU A 89 5.00 -3.95 4.65
N TYR A 90 5.31 -5.26 4.57
CA TYR A 90 6.27 -5.85 3.62
C TYR A 90 6.03 -5.44 2.15
N SER A 91 4.77 -5.19 1.77
CA SER A 91 4.36 -4.68 0.46
C SER A 91 5.06 -3.37 0.08
N ASP A 92 5.33 -2.49 1.03
CA ASP A 92 5.94 -1.18 0.78
C ASP A 92 7.42 -1.28 0.40
N VAL A 93 8.15 -2.31 0.87
CA VAL A 93 9.55 -2.59 0.47
C VAL A 93 9.59 -3.19 -0.93
N VAL A 94 8.73 -4.19 -1.17
CA VAL A 94 8.69 -4.94 -2.42
C VAL A 94 8.29 -4.02 -3.58
N HIS A 95 7.30 -3.15 -3.39
CA HIS A 95 6.92 -2.18 -4.42
C HIS A 95 8.05 -1.22 -4.79
N TYR A 96 8.87 -0.83 -3.79
CA TYR A 96 10.04 0.04 -4.00
C TYR A 96 11.17 -0.67 -4.77
N LEU A 97 11.36 -1.96 -4.52
CA LEU A 97 12.42 -2.77 -5.14
C LEU A 97 12.04 -3.33 -6.51
N GLU A 98 10.77 -3.69 -6.75
CA GLU A 98 10.33 -4.34 -7.98
C GLU A 98 10.11 -3.38 -9.16
N TRP A 99 9.77 -2.11 -8.90
CA TRP A 99 9.35 -1.18 -9.97
C TRP A 99 10.44 -0.24 -10.48
N GLY A 100 11.71 -0.52 -10.22
CA GLY A 100 12.84 0.10 -10.92
C GLY A 100 12.87 1.63 -10.87
N SER A 101 12.24 2.26 -9.87
CA SER A 101 12.18 3.71 -9.70
C SER A 101 13.54 4.26 -9.25
N SER A 102 14.50 4.27 -10.17
CA SER A 102 15.89 4.71 -10.00
C SER A 102 16.61 4.10 -8.77
N LEU A 103 17.53 3.17 -9.06
CA LEU A 103 18.57 2.65 -8.14
C LEU A 103 19.47 3.73 -7.49
N THR A 104 19.12 5.02 -7.56
CA THR A 104 19.91 6.15 -7.03
C THR A 104 19.43 6.71 -5.70
N ASP A 105 18.33 6.21 -5.12
CA ASP A 105 18.09 6.46 -3.68
C ASP A 105 17.98 5.15 -2.88
N PRO A 106 19.11 4.43 -2.68
CA PRO A 106 19.19 3.30 -1.74
C PRO A 106 19.00 3.73 -0.26
N ARG A 107 18.56 4.96 -0.01
CA ARG A 107 18.33 5.52 1.33
C ARG A 107 16.84 5.78 1.49
N GLY A 108 16.07 4.70 1.58
CA GLY A 108 14.69 4.73 2.08
C GLY A 108 14.71 5.16 3.55
N LYS A 109 14.88 6.47 3.79
CA LYS A 109 14.94 6.97 5.15
C LYS A 109 13.52 7.07 5.68
N THR A 110 13.21 6.23 6.65
CA THR A 110 11.94 6.24 7.37
C THR A 110 12.09 6.92 8.72
N ASN A 111 10.98 7.12 9.42
CA ASN A 111 10.98 7.59 10.78
C ASN A 111 10.36 6.55 11.71
N VAL A 112 10.93 6.43 12.90
CA VAL A 112 10.57 5.46 13.93
C VAL A 112 10.15 6.21 15.19
N VAL A 113 9.25 5.66 16.00
CA VAL A 113 8.75 6.34 17.20
C VAL A 113 9.39 5.74 18.44
N ALA A 114 9.97 6.57 19.30
CA ALA A 114 10.51 6.12 20.58
C ALA A 114 9.59 6.40 21.76
N ARG A 115 8.76 7.45 21.66
CA ARG A 115 7.88 7.87 22.75
C ARG A 115 6.66 8.59 22.22
N TRP A 116 5.51 8.36 22.85
CA TRP A 116 4.33 9.21 22.71
C TRP A 116 4.13 10.04 23.96
N ARG A 117 3.59 11.24 23.80
CA ARG A 117 3.18 12.12 24.90
C ARG A 117 1.76 12.56 24.68
N LEU A 118 0.96 12.55 25.74
CA LEU A 118 -0.41 13.03 25.73
C LEU A 118 -0.54 14.10 26.81
N GLN A 119 -0.87 15.32 26.40
CA GLN A 119 -1.21 16.41 27.31
C GLN A 119 -2.73 16.63 27.26
N LEU A 120 -3.37 16.62 28.42
CA LEU A 120 -4.80 16.83 28.60
C LEU A 120 -5.01 18.10 29.42
N CYS A 121 -5.78 19.03 28.86
CA CYS A 121 -5.98 20.36 29.44
C CYS A 121 -7.48 20.63 29.48
N ARG A 122 -8.10 20.32 30.62
CA ARG A 122 -9.57 20.28 30.75
C ARG A 122 -10.21 21.67 30.64
N GLU A 123 -9.60 22.70 31.24
CA GLU A 123 -10.14 24.08 31.20
C GLU A 123 -10.20 24.62 29.76
N GLN A 124 -9.17 24.34 28.97
CA GLN A 124 -9.06 24.71 27.55
C GLN A 124 -9.78 23.71 26.63
N LYS A 125 -10.34 22.61 27.18
CA LYS A 125 -10.96 21.52 26.41
C LYS A 125 -10.05 21.01 25.30
N LEU A 126 -8.79 20.76 25.65
CA LEU A 126 -7.70 20.55 24.70
C LEU A 126 -6.96 19.25 25.01
N ALA A 127 -6.79 18.41 23.99
CA ALA A 127 -5.85 17.28 24.04
C ALA A 127 -4.74 17.49 23.00
N ILE A 128 -3.49 17.19 23.37
CA ILE A 128 -2.33 17.28 22.48
C ILE A 128 -1.60 15.95 22.51
N ILE A 129 -1.55 15.27 21.36
CA ILE A 129 -0.78 14.05 21.16
C ILE A 129 0.52 14.43 20.47
N MET A 130 1.65 13.99 21.01
CA MET A 130 2.96 14.19 20.40
C MET A 130 3.65 12.84 20.18
N ALA A 131 4.33 12.70 19.04
CA ALA A 131 5.18 11.55 18.76
C ALA A 131 6.63 12.01 18.60
N ASP A 132 7.51 11.41 19.39
CA ASP A 132 8.94 11.63 19.39
C ASP A 132 9.60 10.64 18.43
N THR A 133 10.08 11.14 17.29
CA THR A 133 10.52 10.29 16.19
C THR A 133 11.98 10.49 15.81
N PHE A 134 12.59 9.43 15.31
CA PHE A 134 13.97 9.39 14.85
C PHE A 134 14.04 8.91 13.42
N LYS A 135 15.02 9.41 12.67
CA LYS A 135 15.24 8.95 11.30
C LYS A 135 16.08 7.68 11.29
N VAL A 136 15.61 6.67 10.57
CA VAL A 136 16.33 5.40 10.35
C VAL A 136 16.65 5.26 8.87
N GLU A 137 17.91 4.90 8.57
CA GLU A 137 18.31 4.44 7.26
C GLU A 137 18.14 2.94 7.18
N ILE A 138 17.38 2.50 6.20
CA ILE A 138 17.24 1.10 5.88
C ILE A 138 18.18 0.82 4.73
N THR A 139 19.28 0.14 5.05
CA THR A 139 20.21 -0.29 4.02
C THR A 139 19.85 -1.73 3.69
N ALA A 140 19.13 -1.92 2.58
CA ALA A 140 19.05 -3.24 1.97
C ALA A 140 20.42 -3.54 1.38
N HIS A 141 21.22 -4.39 2.02
CA HIS A 141 22.43 -4.90 1.39
C HIS A 141 21.99 -5.82 0.24
N PRO A 142 22.28 -5.48 -1.02
CA PRO A 142 22.12 -6.42 -2.10
C PRO A 142 23.25 -7.44 -1.95
N TRP A 143 22.95 -8.61 -1.38
CA TRP A 143 23.70 -9.85 -1.62
C TRP A 143 25.14 -9.96 -1.05
N GLU A 144 25.42 -9.50 0.18
CA GLU A 144 26.60 -10.02 0.89
C GLU A 144 26.30 -11.44 1.41
N VAL A 145 26.41 -12.42 0.53
CA VAL A 145 26.65 -13.82 0.93
C VAL A 145 28.14 -13.88 1.26
N GLU A 146 28.49 -13.66 2.53
CA GLU A 146 29.81 -14.03 3.02
C GLU A 146 29.93 -15.55 2.90
N ASP A 147 30.71 -15.96 1.91
CA ASP A 147 31.23 -17.31 1.76
C ASP A 147 32.14 -17.59 2.97
N ASN A 148 31.57 -18.13 4.05
CA ASN A 148 32.28 -18.87 5.09
C ASN A 148 31.30 -19.64 5.98
N SER A 149 31.11 -20.91 5.62
CA SER A 149 30.89 -22.06 6.52
C SER A 149 30.29 -21.77 7.91
N ASN A 150 28.96 -21.76 8.04
CA ASN A 150 28.24 -22.69 8.92
C ASN A 150 26.71 -22.50 8.83
N GLN A 151 26.08 -23.49 8.21
CA GLN A 151 24.75 -24.04 8.51
C GLN A 151 23.69 -23.11 9.13
N TYR A 152 22.83 -22.57 8.27
CA TYR A 152 21.39 -22.56 8.54
C TYR A 152 20.69 -23.33 7.43
N LYS A 153 20.47 -24.62 7.69
CA LYS A 153 19.68 -25.53 6.86
C LYS A 153 18.25 -25.49 7.36
N TYR A 154 17.35 -24.89 6.60
CA TYR A 154 15.92 -25.15 6.74
C TYR A 154 15.28 -25.33 5.35
N ILE A 155 15.04 -26.61 5.05
CA ILE A 155 14.22 -27.19 3.96
C ILE A 155 12.83 -26.62 4.16
N LEU A 156 11.98 -26.39 3.16
CA LEU A 156 11.14 -27.47 2.63
C LEU A 156 10.18 -27.11 1.45
N ALA A 157 9.95 -28.06 0.55
CA ALA A 157 8.63 -28.26 -0.07
C ALA A 157 7.58 -28.80 0.94
N GLU A 158 7.68 -28.34 2.18
CA GLU A 158 6.93 -28.58 3.43
C GLU A 158 7.30 -27.44 4.45
N GLY A 159 7.68 -26.22 3.98
CA GLY A 159 8.39 -25.17 4.79
C GLY A 159 9.70 -24.54 4.22
N ILE A 160 9.70 -23.94 3.03
CA ILE A 160 10.87 -23.16 2.53
C ILE A 160 11.03 -21.93 3.44
N HIS A 161 12.16 -21.84 4.15
CA HIS A 161 12.51 -20.66 4.94
C HIS A 161 13.33 -19.69 4.10
N PHE A 162 12.73 -18.56 3.74
CA PHE A 162 13.47 -17.40 3.25
C PHE A 162 14.22 -16.77 4.42
N SER A 163 15.54 -16.94 4.50
CA SER A 163 16.38 -16.03 5.28
C SER A 163 16.54 -14.75 4.47
N PHE A 164 15.66 -13.78 4.71
CA PHE A 164 15.79 -12.46 4.10
C PHE A 164 17.08 -11.80 4.61
N PRO A 165 17.78 -11.02 3.77
CA PRO A 165 19.00 -10.35 4.20
C PRO A 165 18.70 -9.55 5.47
N LEU A 166 19.51 -9.75 6.50
CA LEU A 166 19.51 -8.94 7.72
C LEU A 166 19.53 -7.48 7.31
N HIS A 167 18.38 -6.81 7.35
CA HIS A 167 18.30 -5.39 7.11
C HIS A 167 19.17 -4.72 8.17
N ARG A 168 20.27 -4.09 7.76
CA ARG A 168 21.05 -3.25 8.66
C ARG A 168 20.33 -1.93 8.77
N TYR A 169 19.62 -1.79 9.88
CA TYR A 169 19.01 -0.53 10.26
C TYR A 169 20.06 0.33 10.95
N LYS A 170 20.25 1.55 10.44
CA LYS A 170 21.12 2.53 11.09
C LYS A 170 20.27 3.68 11.58
N LEU A 171 20.17 3.83 12.90
CA LEU A 171 19.60 5.00 13.52
C LEU A 171 20.57 6.18 13.33
N PHE A 172 20.06 7.35 12.97
CA PHE A 172 20.89 8.56 12.92
C PHE A 172 20.90 9.25 14.29
N ASP A 173 22.06 9.31 14.93
CA ASP A 173 22.28 9.84 16.29
C ASP A 173 21.84 11.31 16.52
N LYS A 174 21.36 12.04 15.49
CA LYS A 174 21.16 13.51 15.55
C LYS A 174 19.91 14.06 14.86
N ILE A 175 18.97 13.23 14.40
CA ILE A 175 17.77 13.76 13.71
C ILE A 175 16.51 13.26 14.42
N TYR A 176 16.03 14.12 15.31
CA TYR A 176 14.75 14.02 16.00
C TYR A 176 13.72 14.93 15.31
N ASN A 177 12.56 14.37 14.96
CA ASN A 177 11.38 15.14 14.57
C ASN A 177 10.28 14.92 15.61
N GLN A 178 9.53 15.97 15.91
CA GLN A 178 8.33 15.88 16.73
C GLN A 178 7.11 16.05 15.84
N TYR A 179 6.17 15.11 15.96
CA TYR A 179 4.84 15.22 15.37
C TYR A 179 3.88 15.64 16.46
N THR A 180 2.91 16.48 16.10
CA THR A 180 1.89 16.94 17.05
C THR A 180 0.52 16.90 16.41
N LEU A 181 -0.43 16.27 17.09
CA LEU A 181 -1.86 16.33 16.79
C LEU A 181 -2.55 17.05 17.95
N ARG A 182 -3.05 18.25 17.67
CA ARG A 182 -3.83 19.07 18.59
C ARG A 182 -5.31 18.85 18.34
N LEU A 183 -6.05 18.51 19.38
CA LEU A 183 -7.49 18.21 19.38
C LEU A 183 -8.18 19.26 20.27
N ASP A 184 -8.64 20.35 19.66
CA ASP A 184 -9.24 21.49 20.36
C ASP A 184 -10.77 21.32 20.36
N TYR A 185 -11.25 20.58 21.36
CA TYR A 185 -12.67 20.29 21.53
C TYR A 185 -13.48 21.54 21.86
N GLY A 186 -12.87 22.55 22.51
CA GLY A 186 -13.53 23.84 22.76
C GLY A 186 -13.81 24.64 21.48
N LYS A 187 -12.99 24.47 20.44
CA LYS A 187 -13.11 25.18 19.16
C LYS A 187 -13.58 24.31 18.00
N TRP A 188 -13.81 23.02 18.24
CA TRP A 188 -14.29 22.05 17.24
C TRP A 188 -13.32 21.89 16.06
N THR A 189 -12.04 22.00 16.35
CA THR A 189 -10.98 21.97 15.36
C THR A 189 -9.84 21.10 15.83
N TYR A 190 -9.14 20.51 14.89
CA TYR A 190 -7.88 19.84 15.14
C TYR A 190 -6.79 20.50 14.31
N THR A 191 -5.53 20.27 14.67
CA THR A 191 -4.38 20.75 13.90
C THR A 191 -3.25 19.74 14.01
N ALA A 192 -2.71 19.32 12.87
CA ALA A 192 -1.54 18.46 12.81
C ALA A 192 -0.30 19.25 12.39
N VAL A 193 0.85 18.94 13.00
CA VAL A 193 2.15 19.53 12.68
C VAL A 193 3.18 18.40 12.48
N PRO A 194 4.01 18.43 11.41
CA PRO A 194 4.14 19.48 10.39
C PRO A 194 2.95 19.56 9.43
N ASN A 195 2.34 20.75 9.34
CA ASN A 195 1.31 21.04 8.34
C ASN A 195 2.01 21.32 7.00
N LYS A 196 1.96 20.39 6.05
CA LYS A 196 2.43 20.67 4.68
C LYS A 196 1.32 21.36 3.91
N LYS A 197 1.56 22.60 3.50
CA LYS A 197 0.73 23.25 2.48
C LYS A 197 1.18 22.74 1.11
N SER A 198 0.29 22.16 0.31
CA SER A 198 0.52 22.05 -1.13
C SER A 198 -0.51 22.85 -1.92
N ARG A 199 -0.11 23.32 -3.10
CA ARG A 199 -1.02 23.93 -4.08
C ARG A 199 -1.50 22.84 -5.02
N VAL A 200 -2.80 22.64 -5.10
CA VAL A 200 -3.43 21.82 -6.14
C VAL A 200 -4.05 22.74 -7.16
N ARG A 201 -3.86 22.42 -8.44
CA ARG A 201 -4.49 23.13 -9.56
C ARG A 201 -5.76 22.37 -9.95
N SER A 202 -6.88 23.05 -9.94
CA SER A 202 -8.14 22.57 -10.53
C SER A 202 -8.83 23.73 -11.24
N ASN A 203 -9.27 23.51 -12.48
CA ASN A 203 -9.95 24.52 -13.31
C ASN A 203 -9.26 25.90 -13.33
N ASN A 204 -7.95 25.93 -13.58
CA ASN A 204 -7.11 27.15 -13.59
C ASN A 204 -7.03 27.93 -12.26
N ASN A 205 -7.61 27.43 -11.17
CA ASN A 205 -7.48 28.00 -9.83
C ASN A 205 -6.49 27.19 -8.99
N TYR A 206 -5.74 27.91 -8.14
CA TYR A 206 -4.83 27.31 -7.17
C TYR A 206 -5.49 27.24 -5.80
N TYR A 207 -5.72 26.03 -5.32
CA TYR A 207 -6.23 25.79 -3.98
C TYR A 207 -5.07 25.43 -3.07
N ASN A 208 -4.93 26.13 -1.94
CA ASN A 208 -4.04 25.71 -0.87
C ASN A 208 -4.72 24.54 -0.15
N VAL A 209 -4.30 23.32 -0.47
CA VAL A 209 -4.75 22.15 0.28
C VAL A 209 -3.84 22.03 1.50
N LYS A 210 -4.43 22.21 2.67
CA LYS A 210 -3.79 21.83 3.93
C LYS A 210 -3.74 20.31 3.95
N HIS A 211 -2.55 19.74 4.11
CA HIS A 211 -2.45 18.32 4.42
C HIS A 211 -2.52 18.17 5.91
N ASP A 212 -3.68 17.70 6.34
CA ASP A 212 -3.81 17.14 7.66
C ASP A 212 -3.17 15.75 7.68
N TRP A 213 -2.98 15.23 8.88
CA TRP A 213 -2.40 13.93 9.20
C TRP A 213 -2.91 12.75 8.35
N THR A 214 -4.07 12.90 7.70
CA THR A 214 -4.79 11.85 6.97
C THR A 214 -4.82 12.02 5.45
N ASP A 215 -4.56 13.20 4.88
CA ASP A 215 -5.06 13.50 3.51
C ASP A 215 -4.03 13.40 2.38
N LYS A 216 -2.73 13.65 2.62
CA LYS A 216 -1.69 13.39 1.61
C LYS A 216 -0.38 13.03 2.27
N GLY A 217 0.10 11.83 1.98
CA GLY A 217 1.43 11.32 2.31
C GLY A 217 2.50 12.39 2.49
N PHE A 218 2.61 12.88 3.72
CA PHE A 218 3.90 12.99 4.35
C PHE A 218 4.18 11.60 4.90
N ASN A 219 5.37 11.09 4.59
CA ASN A 219 5.81 9.72 4.83
C ASN A 219 5.88 9.41 6.34
N PHE A 220 4.72 9.11 6.94
CA PHE A 220 4.61 8.53 8.27
C PHE A 220 3.50 7.49 8.28
N SER A 221 3.94 6.23 8.23
CA SER A 221 3.25 5.00 8.61
C SER A 221 3.04 4.90 10.15
N LEU A 222 2.83 6.03 10.83
CA LEU A 222 2.76 6.05 12.30
C LEU A 222 1.33 5.98 12.80
N GLU A 223 0.90 4.77 13.14
CA GLU A 223 -0.34 4.52 13.85
C GLU A 223 -0.25 5.05 15.29
N ILE A 224 -1.26 5.81 15.76
CA ILE A 224 -1.34 6.16 17.18
C ILE A 224 -1.64 4.86 17.95
N PRO A 225 -0.84 4.51 18.97
CA PRO A 225 -1.09 3.31 19.74
C PRO A 225 -2.48 3.32 20.38
N PRO A 226 -3.16 2.15 20.45
CA PRO A 226 -4.49 2.04 21.05
C PRO A 226 -4.58 2.61 22.47
N ALA A 227 -3.54 2.46 23.29
CA ALA A 227 -3.49 3.02 24.64
C ALA A 227 -3.58 4.56 24.67
N VAL A 228 -2.89 5.23 23.74
CA VAL A 228 -2.91 6.70 23.60
C VAL A 228 -4.27 7.16 23.07
N VAL A 229 -4.81 6.46 22.06
CA VAL A 229 -6.16 6.72 21.51
C VAL A 229 -7.21 6.60 22.61
N MET A 230 -7.18 5.51 23.38
CA MET A 230 -8.14 5.25 24.45
C MET A 230 -8.12 6.35 25.50
N ARG A 231 -6.94 6.76 25.98
CA ARG A 231 -6.81 7.83 26.98
C ARG A 231 -7.33 9.18 26.46
N ALA A 232 -6.95 9.55 25.24
CA ALA A 232 -7.43 10.77 24.60
C ALA A 232 -8.96 10.73 24.36
N MET A 233 -9.50 9.59 23.93
CA MET A 233 -10.93 9.41 23.71
C MET A 233 -11.74 9.46 25.01
N THR A 234 -11.24 8.89 26.12
CA THR A 234 -11.89 9.03 27.44
C THR A 234 -12.02 10.50 27.81
N PHE A 235 -10.94 11.26 27.70
CA PHE A 235 -10.96 12.70 27.95
C PHE A 235 -11.97 13.45 27.06
N LEU A 236 -11.97 13.18 25.76
CA LEU A 236 -12.93 13.81 24.84
C LEU A 236 -14.38 13.42 25.15
N LYS A 237 -14.64 12.16 25.53
CA LYS A 237 -15.96 11.68 25.95
C LYS A 237 -16.41 12.33 27.25
N ASP A 238 -15.51 12.59 28.19
CA ASP A 238 -15.84 13.33 29.41
C ASP A 238 -16.27 14.75 29.08
N LEU A 239 -15.53 15.45 28.22
CA LEU A 239 -15.90 16.78 27.73
C LEU A 239 -17.24 16.80 26.98
N ALA A 240 -17.52 15.77 26.18
CA ALA A 240 -18.80 15.61 25.50
C ALA A 240 -19.94 15.31 26.49
N THR A 241 -19.68 14.51 27.52
CA THR A 241 -20.65 14.22 28.59
C THR A 241 -21.01 15.48 29.36
N GLU A 242 -20.04 16.35 29.63
CA GLU A 242 -20.29 17.68 30.22
C GLU A 242 -21.12 18.58 29.30
N GLU A 243 -20.89 18.54 27.98
CA GLU A 243 -21.60 19.39 27.01
C GLU A 243 -23.03 18.91 26.73
N PHE A 244 -23.24 17.59 26.62
CA PHE A 244 -24.49 16.99 26.15
C PHE A 244 -25.29 16.26 27.23
N GLY A 245 -24.70 16.02 28.41
CA GLY A 245 -25.33 15.30 29.52
C GLY A 245 -25.26 13.77 29.41
N PHE A 246 -24.60 13.23 28.40
CA PHE A 246 -24.37 11.79 28.24
C PHE A 246 -23.11 11.51 27.42
N SER A 247 -22.55 10.32 27.57
CA SER A 247 -21.34 9.90 26.84
C SER A 247 -21.69 9.40 25.43
N PRO A 248 -21.22 10.04 24.35
CA PRO A 248 -21.52 9.58 23.00
C PRO A 248 -20.90 8.21 22.69
N THR A 249 -21.64 7.39 21.96
CA THR A 249 -21.16 6.11 21.42
C THR A 249 -20.35 6.34 20.16
N VAL A 250 -19.28 5.56 19.99
CA VAL A 250 -18.39 5.61 18.83
C VAL A 250 -18.30 4.21 18.20
N PRO A 251 -18.08 4.09 16.88
CA PRO A 251 -17.92 2.80 16.23
C PRO A 251 -16.60 2.15 16.63
N ASP A 252 -16.61 0.83 16.78
CA ASP A 252 -15.42 0.05 17.18
C ASP A 252 -14.42 -0.15 16.03
N ASN A 253 -14.85 0.09 14.79
CA ASN A 253 -14.11 -0.26 13.58
C ASN A 253 -13.46 0.94 12.87
N MET A 254 -13.47 2.13 13.50
CA MET A 254 -12.85 3.33 12.95
C MET A 254 -11.39 3.46 13.41
N PRO A 255 -10.43 3.70 12.50
CA PRO A 255 -9.03 3.93 12.87
C PRO A 255 -8.88 5.05 13.90
N GLY A 256 -8.03 4.85 14.91
CA GLY A 256 -7.97 5.72 16.09
C GLY A 256 -7.68 7.19 15.80
N ASN A 257 -6.80 7.47 14.83
CA ASN A 257 -6.51 8.83 14.37
C ASN A 257 -7.74 9.53 13.74
N LYS A 258 -8.53 8.81 12.94
CA LYS A 258 -9.78 9.29 12.35
C LYS A 258 -10.85 9.48 13.42
N LEU A 259 -10.96 8.53 14.34
CA LEU A 259 -11.89 8.60 15.46
C LEU A 259 -11.66 9.88 16.27
N LEU A 260 -10.41 10.15 16.66
CA LEU A 260 -10.04 11.37 17.39
C LEU A 260 -10.36 12.64 16.59
N LYS A 261 -9.99 12.66 15.30
CA LYS A 261 -10.27 13.77 14.37
C LYS A 261 -11.77 14.08 14.31
N TYR A 262 -12.58 13.07 13.98
CA TYR A 262 -14.00 13.25 13.74
C TYR A 262 -14.78 13.48 15.03
N PHE A 263 -14.37 12.87 16.16
CA PHE A 263 -15.02 13.10 17.44
C PHE A 263 -14.89 14.54 17.92
N VAL A 264 -13.74 15.20 17.70
CA VAL A 264 -13.57 16.62 18.06
C VAL A 264 -14.55 17.53 17.31
N GLN A 265 -14.88 17.19 16.07
CA GLN A 265 -15.75 17.99 15.22
C GLN A 265 -17.24 17.61 15.38
N TYR A 266 -17.52 16.31 15.43
CA TYR A 266 -18.85 15.70 15.37
C TYR A 266 -19.01 14.62 16.46
N PRO A 267 -18.93 14.98 17.76
CA PRO A 267 -18.96 14.02 18.87
C PRO A 267 -20.24 13.18 18.91
N MET A 268 -21.35 13.72 18.39
CA MET A 268 -22.66 13.07 18.35
C MET A 268 -22.83 12.09 17.19
N ASP A 269 -22.02 12.21 16.13
CA ASP A 269 -22.08 11.36 14.96
C ASP A 269 -20.74 11.36 14.22
N VAL A 270 -19.77 10.60 14.75
CA VAL A 270 -18.41 10.57 14.19
C VAL A 270 -18.33 10.02 12.77
N ASN A 271 -19.33 9.24 12.34
CA ASN A 271 -19.36 8.62 11.02
C ASN A 271 -19.48 9.67 9.92
N VAL A 272 -20.14 10.80 10.20
CA VAL A 272 -20.28 11.90 9.24
C VAL A 272 -18.93 12.49 8.82
N GLY A 273 -17.90 12.37 9.67
CA GLY A 273 -16.57 12.92 9.41
C GLY A 273 -15.93 12.40 8.13
N LEU A 274 -16.10 11.10 7.81
CA LEU A 274 -15.64 10.54 6.53
C LEU A 274 -16.32 11.24 5.34
N TYR A 275 -17.62 11.51 5.46
CA TYR A 275 -18.40 12.13 4.39
C TYR A 275 -18.06 13.62 4.24
N VAL A 276 -17.71 14.31 5.33
CA VAL A 276 -17.16 15.67 5.24
C VAL A 276 -15.85 15.70 4.48
N ASP A 277 -14.96 14.76 4.78
CA ASP A 277 -13.71 14.63 4.04
C ASP A 277 -13.99 14.29 2.56
N MET A 278 -14.90 13.35 2.28
CA MET A 278 -15.21 12.83 0.94
C MET A 278 -15.96 13.82 0.04
N LEU A 279 -16.94 14.53 0.60
CA LEU A 279 -17.85 15.43 -0.10
C LEU A 279 -17.39 16.90 -0.05
N GLY A 280 -16.44 17.20 0.85
CA GLY A 280 -15.81 18.50 0.96
C GLY A 280 -16.61 19.55 1.73
N TYR A 281 -16.13 20.79 1.64
CA TYR A 281 -16.55 21.91 2.49
C TYR A 281 -18.05 22.24 2.37
N ASP A 282 -18.60 22.23 1.16
CA ASP A 282 -20.01 22.59 0.91
C ASP A 282 -20.99 21.65 1.66
N PHE A 283 -20.65 20.36 1.76
CA PHE A 283 -21.38 19.39 2.57
C PHE A 283 -21.11 19.61 4.07
N GLY A 284 -19.85 19.80 4.46
CA GLY A 284 -19.45 20.03 5.85
C GLY A 284 -20.18 21.21 6.52
N CYS A 285 -20.48 22.28 5.78
CA CYS A 285 -21.26 23.42 6.27
C CYS A 285 -22.71 23.08 6.66
N GLN A 286 -23.26 21.97 6.16
CA GLN A 286 -24.64 21.54 6.45
C GLN A 286 -24.71 20.57 7.63
N VAL A 287 -23.57 20.00 8.04
CA VAL A 287 -23.50 19.03 9.14
C VAL A 287 -23.71 19.73 10.47
N LEU A 288 -24.68 19.24 11.24
CA LEU A 288 -24.97 19.75 12.57
C LEU A 288 -24.25 18.93 13.62
N ARG A 289 -23.25 19.54 14.29
CA ARG A 289 -22.46 18.92 15.37
C ARG A 289 -23.32 18.26 16.46
N LYS A 290 -24.44 18.88 16.82
CA LYS A 290 -25.32 18.43 17.92
C LYS A 290 -26.32 17.36 17.49
N ASN A 291 -26.35 17.00 16.21
CA ASN A 291 -27.27 16.01 15.70
C ASN A 291 -26.76 14.60 16.01
N GLU A 292 -27.57 13.79 16.67
CA GLU A 292 -27.27 12.39 17.00
C GLU A 292 -27.09 11.51 15.77
N SER A 293 -27.61 11.94 14.61
CA SER A 293 -27.41 11.24 13.34
C SER A 293 -27.59 12.15 12.15
N ASN A 294 -26.55 12.26 11.33
CA ASN A 294 -26.55 12.93 10.04
C ASN A 294 -26.83 11.95 8.87
N PHE A 295 -27.35 10.75 9.17
CA PHE A 295 -27.68 9.73 8.17
C PHE A 295 -28.56 10.28 7.03
N ASP A 296 -29.65 10.98 7.37
CA ASP A 296 -30.58 11.50 6.37
C ASP A 296 -29.91 12.57 5.48
N LEU A 297 -29.07 13.43 6.08
CA LEU A 297 -28.31 14.44 5.37
C LEU A 297 -27.32 13.81 4.37
N VAL A 298 -26.58 12.78 4.80
CA VAL A 298 -25.66 12.04 3.93
C VAL A 298 -26.41 11.36 2.79
N CYS A 299 -27.53 10.69 3.09
CA CYS A 299 -28.36 10.03 2.09
C CYS A 299 -28.94 11.02 1.07
N ASP A 300 -29.44 12.18 1.52
CA ASP A 300 -29.97 13.21 0.63
C ASP A 300 -28.89 13.73 -0.33
N TYR A 301 -27.68 13.99 0.20
CA TYR A 301 -26.57 14.49 -0.61
C TYR A 301 -26.08 13.45 -1.63
N LEU A 302 -25.96 12.19 -1.22
CA LEU A 302 -25.55 11.08 -2.07
C LEU A 302 -26.68 10.51 -2.95
N LYS A 303 -27.92 10.98 -2.76
CA LYS A 303 -29.14 10.46 -3.39
C LYS A 303 -29.33 8.95 -3.14
N LEU A 304 -29.05 8.51 -1.91
CA LEU A 304 -29.23 7.13 -1.46
C LEU A 304 -30.60 6.94 -0.79
N PRO A 305 -31.20 5.74 -0.87
CA PRO A 305 -32.49 5.46 -0.22
C PRO A 305 -32.33 5.38 1.32
N LYS A 306 -33.24 6.05 2.03
CA LYS A 306 -33.26 6.11 3.50
C LYS A 306 -33.92 4.87 4.12
N THR A 307 -33.25 3.73 4.04
CA THR A 307 -33.78 2.47 4.62
C THR A 307 -33.28 2.22 6.04
N LYS A 308 -34.06 1.47 6.84
CA LYS A 308 -33.65 1.04 8.19
C LYS A 308 -32.35 0.23 8.18
N SER A 309 -32.15 -0.59 7.14
CA SER A 309 -30.95 -1.41 6.99
C SER A 309 -29.71 -0.53 6.76
N LEU A 310 -29.79 0.44 5.85
CA LEU A 310 -28.71 1.39 5.62
C LEU A 310 -28.42 2.27 6.83
N LYS A 311 -29.45 2.70 7.57
CA LYS A 311 -29.24 3.45 8.81
C LYS A 311 -28.46 2.61 9.82
N LYS A 312 -28.84 1.34 10.02
CA LYS A 312 -28.11 0.41 10.89
C LYS A 312 -26.65 0.24 10.43
N ALA A 313 -26.43 0.06 9.13
CA ALA A 313 -25.09 -0.10 8.57
C ALA A 313 -24.23 1.17 8.71
N TYR A 314 -24.81 2.35 8.48
CA TYR A 314 -24.14 3.64 8.71
C TYR A 314 -23.64 3.77 10.15
N HIS A 315 -24.43 3.37 11.14
CA HIS A 315 -24.02 3.43 12.54
C HIS A 315 -22.96 2.36 12.91
N ALA A 316 -23.04 1.18 12.31
CA ALA A 316 -22.11 0.08 12.58
C ALA A 316 -20.77 0.22 11.82
N ASN A 317 -20.78 0.86 10.65
CA ASN A 317 -19.63 0.99 9.78
C ASN A 317 -19.62 2.35 9.09
N TYR A 318 -18.64 3.18 9.45
CA TYR A 318 -18.47 4.53 8.93
C TYR A 318 -18.35 4.58 7.38
N ALA A 319 -17.87 3.49 6.75
CA ALA A 319 -17.68 3.38 5.31
C ALA A 319 -18.93 2.98 4.50
N ALA A 320 -19.99 2.51 5.17
CA ALA A 320 -21.08 1.79 4.51
C ALA A 320 -21.77 2.57 3.38
N LEU A 321 -22.10 3.85 3.60
CA LEU A 321 -22.81 4.63 2.57
C LEU A 321 -21.90 5.04 1.42
N ALA A 322 -20.59 5.22 1.65
CA ALA A 322 -19.62 5.45 0.59
C ALA A 322 -19.54 4.23 -0.35
N ILE A 323 -19.54 3.01 0.22
CA ILE A 323 -19.58 1.76 -0.54
C ILE A 323 -20.91 1.62 -1.29
N CYS A 324 -22.06 1.92 -0.68
CA CYS A 324 -23.34 1.88 -1.40
C CYS A 324 -23.41 2.89 -2.54
N TYR A 325 -22.88 4.10 -2.33
CA TYR A 325 -22.79 5.12 -3.37
C TYR A 325 -21.90 4.64 -4.52
N PHE A 326 -20.75 4.04 -4.19
CA PHE A 326 -19.87 3.41 -5.14
C PHE A 326 -20.59 2.33 -5.98
N LEU A 327 -21.30 1.41 -5.33
CA LEU A 327 -22.06 0.35 -6.02
C LEU A 327 -23.17 0.91 -6.92
N SER A 328 -23.90 1.93 -6.47
CA SER A 328 -24.95 2.55 -7.28
C SER A 328 -24.38 3.31 -8.48
N LYS A 329 -23.35 4.14 -8.28
CA LYS A 329 -22.84 5.07 -9.31
C LYS A 329 -21.80 4.47 -10.24
N GLU A 330 -20.88 3.68 -9.71
CA GLU A 330 -19.75 3.14 -10.48
C GLU A 330 -19.96 1.67 -10.87
N VAL A 331 -20.90 0.95 -10.27
CA VAL A 331 -21.18 -0.45 -10.65
C VAL A 331 -22.54 -0.56 -11.33
N GLY A 332 -23.53 0.23 -10.92
CA GLY A 332 -24.92 0.14 -11.41
C GLY A 332 -25.79 -0.82 -10.58
N ILE A 333 -25.33 -1.23 -9.39
CA ILE A 333 -26.12 -2.04 -8.47
C ILE A 333 -26.95 -1.12 -7.58
N ASP A 334 -28.23 -0.95 -7.91
CA ASP A 334 -29.18 -0.16 -7.11
C ASP A 334 -30.04 -1.01 -6.17
N ASP A 335 -29.96 -2.35 -6.26
CA ASP A 335 -30.71 -3.25 -5.39
C ASP A 335 -30.07 -3.32 -3.98
N ILE A 336 -30.78 -2.73 -3.02
CA ILE A 336 -30.40 -2.64 -1.61
C ILE A 336 -30.21 -4.02 -0.96
N ASN A 337 -30.89 -5.06 -1.45
CA ASN A 337 -30.71 -6.42 -0.94
C ASN A 337 -29.33 -6.97 -1.27
N ILE A 338 -28.74 -6.53 -2.40
CA ILE A 338 -27.40 -6.91 -2.82
C ILE A 338 -26.34 -6.12 -2.05
N TRP A 339 -26.63 -4.87 -1.67
CA TRP A 339 -25.70 -4.09 -0.85
C TRP A 339 -25.33 -4.76 0.46
N GLN A 340 -26.18 -5.63 1.02
CA GLN A 340 -25.92 -6.36 2.26
C GLN A 340 -24.60 -7.14 2.23
N TYR A 341 -24.15 -7.61 1.07
CA TYR A 341 -22.85 -8.28 0.92
C TYR A 341 -21.66 -7.36 1.22
N PHE A 342 -21.85 -6.04 1.16
CA PHE A 342 -20.79 -5.04 1.19
C PHE A 342 -20.79 -4.13 2.43
N LEU A 343 -21.85 -4.17 3.25
CA LEU A 343 -22.03 -3.20 4.36
C LEU A 343 -20.98 -3.34 5.48
N THR A 344 -20.27 -4.46 5.55
CA THR A 344 -19.16 -4.68 6.49
C THR A 344 -17.80 -4.27 5.94
N GLY A 345 -17.72 -3.92 4.65
CA GLY A 345 -16.49 -3.54 3.97
C GLY A 345 -15.87 -2.25 4.49
N GLN A 346 -14.55 -2.19 4.55
CA GLN A 346 -13.79 -0.97 4.88
C GLN A 346 -12.81 -0.55 3.79
N LYS A 347 -12.54 -1.46 2.87
CA LYS A 347 -11.71 -1.26 1.69
C LYS A 347 -12.55 -1.48 0.44
N LEU A 348 -12.11 -0.88 -0.65
CA LEU A 348 -12.55 -1.19 -2.00
C LEU A 348 -11.31 -1.51 -2.81
N MET A 349 -11.16 -2.78 -3.22
CA MET A 349 -10.08 -3.22 -4.12
C MET A 349 -8.70 -2.88 -3.56
N ASP A 350 -8.43 -3.31 -2.33
CA ASP A 350 -7.24 -2.99 -1.52
C ASP A 350 -7.01 -1.52 -1.16
N ASN A 351 -7.84 -0.62 -1.67
CA ASN A 351 -7.74 0.79 -1.33
C ASN A 351 -8.63 1.08 -0.13
N ASP A 352 -8.10 1.80 0.84
CA ASP A 352 -8.89 2.32 1.95
C ASP A 352 -9.97 3.29 1.41
N ILE A 353 -11.17 3.22 1.98
CA ILE A 353 -12.29 4.07 1.55
C ILE A 353 -12.01 5.58 1.75
N ASP A 354 -11.08 5.92 2.64
CA ASP A 354 -10.76 7.29 3.02
C ASP A 354 -10.06 8.09 1.92
N ILE A 355 -9.38 7.40 1.00
CA ILE A 355 -8.75 8.03 -0.14
C ILE A 355 -9.78 8.36 -1.23
N LEU A 356 -11.05 7.98 -1.08
CA LEU A 356 -12.11 8.41 -1.99
C LEU A 356 -12.45 9.90 -1.81
N GLY A 357 -12.69 10.55 -2.93
CA GLY A 357 -13.35 11.85 -3.03
C GLY A 357 -14.48 11.76 -4.05
N ILE A 358 -15.48 12.61 -3.88
CA ILE A 358 -16.57 12.78 -4.84
C ILE A 358 -16.56 14.25 -5.27
N ASP A 359 -16.45 14.48 -6.57
CA ASP A 359 -16.44 15.85 -7.09
C ASP A 359 -17.86 16.45 -7.16
N LYS A 360 -17.96 17.73 -7.54
CA LYS A 360 -19.25 18.44 -7.63
C LYS A 360 -20.21 17.86 -8.66
N THR A 361 -19.73 17.02 -9.57
CA THR A 361 -20.55 16.32 -10.57
C THR A 361 -21.03 14.95 -10.09
N GLY A 362 -20.56 14.50 -8.92
CA GLY A 362 -20.83 13.17 -8.40
C GLY A 362 -19.86 12.10 -8.90
N LYS A 363 -18.75 12.50 -9.55
CA LYS A 363 -17.74 11.55 -10.03
C LYS A 363 -16.81 11.15 -8.89
N ILE A 364 -16.57 9.85 -8.75
CA ILE A 364 -15.65 9.30 -7.75
C ILE A 364 -14.21 9.45 -8.26
N TYR A 365 -13.31 9.84 -7.37
CA TYR A 365 -11.87 9.90 -7.63
C TYR A 365 -11.07 9.51 -6.38
N PHE A 366 -9.81 9.14 -6.55
CA PHE A 366 -8.88 8.89 -5.45
C PHE A 366 -8.01 10.12 -5.19
N ARG A 367 -7.92 10.58 -3.94
CA ARG A 367 -7.16 11.78 -3.55
C ARG A 367 -5.63 11.57 -3.62
N LYS A 368 -5.19 10.31 -3.54
CA LYS A 368 -3.79 9.91 -3.79
C LYS A 368 -3.67 9.50 -5.26
N LYS A 369 -2.46 9.59 -5.84
CA LYS A 369 -2.13 8.98 -7.15
C LYS A 369 -2.17 7.44 -7.01
N ALA A 370 -3.33 6.87 -6.68
CA ALA A 370 -3.63 5.50 -7.04
C ALA A 370 -3.68 5.47 -8.57
N ASN A 371 -3.28 4.36 -9.18
CA ASN A 371 -3.25 4.21 -10.64
C ASN A 371 -4.63 4.53 -11.25
N GLU A 372 -4.83 5.78 -11.69
CA GLU A 372 -6.07 6.31 -12.28
C GLU A 372 -6.58 5.43 -13.43
N TYR A 373 -5.66 4.73 -14.10
CA TYR A 373 -5.91 3.79 -15.18
C TYR A 373 -6.78 2.58 -14.78
N SER A 374 -6.72 2.14 -13.53
CA SER A 374 -7.36 0.88 -13.10
C SER A 374 -8.89 0.94 -12.97
N PHE A 375 -9.49 2.13 -12.83
CA PHE A 375 -10.92 2.20 -12.48
C PHE A 375 -11.84 2.16 -13.69
N SER A 376 -11.50 2.92 -14.73
CA SER A 376 -12.37 3.10 -15.90
C SER A 376 -12.67 1.79 -16.62
N ASN A 377 -11.71 0.87 -16.68
CA ASN A 377 -11.90 -0.43 -17.34
C ASN A 377 -12.68 -1.43 -16.46
N ARG A 378 -12.58 -1.32 -15.13
CA ARG A 378 -13.30 -2.19 -14.19
C ARG A 378 -14.79 -1.85 -14.07
N HIS A 379 -15.16 -0.60 -14.31
CA HIS A 379 -16.55 -0.18 -14.49
C HIS A 379 -17.23 -1.00 -15.62
N TRP A 380 -16.58 -1.10 -16.78
CA TRP A 380 -17.13 -1.82 -17.94
C TRP A 380 -17.42 -3.29 -17.65
N HIS A 381 -16.50 -4.01 -16.99
CA HIS A 381 -16.73 -5.41 -16.65
C HIS A 381 -17.85 -5.59 -15.63
N SER A 382 -17.97 -4.66 -14.68
CA SER A 382 -19.05 -4.68 -13.70
C SER A 382 -20.41 -4.50 -14.37
N VAL A 383 -20.53 -3.51 -15.26
CA VAL A 383 -21.74 -3.27 -16.06
C VAL A 383 -22.07 -4.48 -16.94
N TRP A 384 -21.07 -5.04 -17.63
CA TRP A 384 -21.24 -6.24 -18.44
C TRP A 384 -21.75 -7.44 -17.63
N MET A 385 -21.19 -7.68 -16.43
CA MET A 385 -21.65 -8.76 -15.55
C MET A 385 -23.11 -8.54 -15.12
N LEU A 386 -23.49 -7.29 -14.80
CA LEU A 386 -24.87 -6.96 -14.46
C LEU A 386 -25.83 -7.23 -15.62
N GLU A 387 -25.49 -6.81 -16.83
CA GLU A 387 -26.31 -7.03 -18.02
C GLU A 387 -26.51 -8.52 -18.32
N LYS A 388 -25.47 -9.35 -18.09
CA LYS A 388 -25.50 -10.78 -18.41
C LYS A 388 -26.11 -11.65 -17.32
N TRP A 389 -25.82 -11.37 -16.05
CA TRP A 389 -26.09 -12.28 -14.94
C TRP A 389 -26.99 -11.68 -13.86
N GLY A 390 -27.36 -10.40 -13.99
CA GLY A 390 -28.19 -9.68 -13.05
C GLY A 390 -27.44 -9.28 -11.76
N ALA A 391 -28.13 -8.47 -10.95
CA ALA A 391 -27.55 -7.86 -9.76
C ALA A 391 -27.07 -8.88 -8.72
N LYS A 392 -27.83 -9.95 -8.49
CA LYS A 392 -27.51 -10.94 -7.44
C LYS A 392 -26.17 -11.63 -7.70
N ARG A 393 -26.01 -12.27 -8.85
CA ARG A 393 -24.78 -13.03 -9.14
C ARG A 393 -23.57 -12.11 -9.27
N THR A 394 -23.76 -10.94 -9.87
CA THR A 394 -22.71 -9.93 -9.97
C THR A 394 -22.26 -9.44 -8.60
N GLY A 395 -23.20 -9.18 -7.69
CA GLY A 395 -22.91 -8.80 -6.32
C GLY A 395 -22.13 -9.87 -5.56
N GLU A 396 -22.50 -11.15 -5.69
CA GLU A 396 -21.74 -12.27 -5.09
C GLU A 396 -20.28 -12.28 -5.57
N ILE A 397 -20.05 -12.21 -6.89
CA ILE A 397 -18.70 -12.22 -7.48
C ILE A 397 -17.91 -10.97 -7.08
N LEU A 398 -18.53 -9.79 -7.15
CA LEU A 398 -17.85 -8.55 -6.82
C LEU A 398 -17.58 -8.41 -5.33
N SER A 399 -18.41 -8.96 -4.43
CA SER A 399 -18.14 -8.88 -2.99
C SER A 399 -16.83 -9.56 -2.59
N ASP A 400 -16.51 -10.69 -3.23
CA ASP A 400 -15.26 -11.42 -3.02
C ASP A 400 -14.02 -10.64 -3.49
N VAL A 401 -14.17 -9.82 -4.52
CA VAL A 401 -13.08 -9.00 -5.07
C VAL A 401 -12.96 -7.66 -4.35
N LEU A 402 -14.08 -6.96 -4.18
CA LEU A 402 -14.07 -5.57 -3.72
C LEU A 402 -13.71 -5.48 -2.23
N LEU A 403 -14.05 -6.49 -1.43
CA LEU A 403 -13.92 -6.45 0.03
C LEU A 403 -12.72 -7.22 0.58
N GLN A 404 -12.14 -8.15 -0.20
CA GLN A 404 -11.00 -8.95 0.22
C GLN A 404 -9.71 -8.44 -0.39
N SER A 405 -8.58 -8.94 0.14
CA SER A 405 -7.27 -8.67 -0.43
C SER A 405 -7.17 -9.19 -1.86
N MET A 406 -6.65 -8.39 -2.79
CA MET A 406 -6.44 -8.82 -4.18
C MET A 406 -5.22 -9.74 -4.22
N ASP A 407 -5.47 -11.05 -4.21
CA ASP A 407 -4.42 -12.02 -4.49
C ASP A 407 -3.95 -11.93 -5.95
N GLU A 408 -2.83 -12.59 -6.23
CA GLU A 408 -2.20 -12.60 -7.56
C GLU A 408 -3.16 -13.07 -8.66
N TYR A 409 -4.01 -14.07 -8.38
CA TYR A 409 -4.95 -14.60 -9.36
C TYR A 409 -6.09 -13.63 -9.65
N LYS A 410 -6.64 -12.98 -8.61
CA LYS A 410 -7.65 -11.93 -8.75
C LYS A 410 -7.10 -10.78 -9.58
N TYR A 411 -5.90 -10.31 -9.24
CA TYR A 411 -5.22 -9.25 -9.98
C TYR A 411 -5.04 -9.62 -11.47
N HIS A 412 -4.52 -10.81 -11.76
CA HIS A 412 -4.32 -11.28 -13.13
C HIS A 412 -5.64 -11.47 -13.89
N CYS A 413 -6.69 -11.97 -13.24
CA CYS A 413 -8.03 -12.02 -13.84
C CYS A 413 -8.51 -10.64 -14.26
N PHE A 414 -8.35 -9.62 -13.41
CA PHE A 414 -8.70 -8.25 -13.78
C PHE A 414 -7.88 -7.72 -14.95
N LEU A 415 -6.57 -7.97 -14.96
CA LEU A 415 -5.74 -7.58 -16.09
C LEU A 415 -6.17 -8.28 -17.38
N MET A 416 -6.54 -9.56 -17.34
CA MET A 416 -7.04 -10.27 -18.53
C MET A 416 -8.35 -9.68 -19.03
N LEU A 417 -9.30 -9.42 -18.12
CA LEU A 417 -10.55 -8.75 -18.46
C LEU A 417 -10.28 -7.39 -19.11
N GLU A 418 -9.42 -6.58 -18.49
CA GLU A 418 -9.10 -5.22 -18.90
C GLU A 418 -8.35 -5.15 -20.24
N PHE A 419 -7.32 -5.96 -20.44
CA PHE A 419 -6.42 -5.84 -21.60
C PHE A 419 -6.73 -6.79 -22.74
N ASP A 420 -7.22 -8.00 -22.44
CA ASP A 420 -7.47 -9.01 -23.47
C ASP A 420 -8.94 -8.98 -23.95
N TYR A 421 -9.88 -8.42 -23.15
CA TYR A 421 -11.32 -8.41 -23.47
C TYR A 421 -12.03 -7.06 -23.18
N PRO A 422 -11.49 -5.91 -23.64
CA PRO A 422 -11.98 -4.58 -23.26
C PRO A 422 -13.44 -4.28 -23.66
N ASP A 423 -14.00 -4.99 -24.65
CA ASP A 423 -15.38 -4.79 -25.14
C ASP A 423 -16.39 -5.84 -24.65
N GLY A 424 -16.04 -6.63 -23.62
CA GLY A 424 -16.93 -7.68 -23.12
C GLY A 424 -17.08 -8.89 -24.08
N ASN A 425 -16.19 -9.00 -25.08
CA ASN A 425 -16.05 -10.16 -25.96
C ASN A 425 -15.37 -11.33 -25.25
N LEU A 426 -15.91 -11.68 -24.07
CA LEU A 426 -15.36 -12.72 -23.23
C LEU A 426 -15.69 -14.10 -23.83
N PRO A 427 -14.70 -14.98 -24.03
CA PRO A 427 -14.95 -16.35 -24.46
C PRO A 427 -15.97 -17.03 -23.55
N GLN A 428 -16.93 -17.74 -24.14
CA GLN A 428 -18.03 -18.34 -23.38
C GLN A 428 -17.52 -19.25 -22.25
N GLU A 429 -16.41 -19.95 -22.47
CA GLU A 429 -15.79 -20.80 -21.46
C GLU A 429 -15.25 -20.00 -20.26
N LEU A 430 -14.56 -18.88 -20.49
CA LEU A 430 -14.12 -17.99 -19.41
C LEU A 430 -15.30 -17.31 -18.72
N ALA A 431 -16.32 -16.89 -19.46
CA ALA A 431 -17.55 -16.35 -18.89
C ALA A 431 -18.25 -17.36 -17.97
N GLN A 432 -18.33 -18.63 -18.36
CA GLN A 432 -18.88 -19.69 -17.52
C GLN A 432 -18.00 -19.99 -16.31
N ALA A 433 -16.67 -19.93 -16.46
CA ALA A 433 -15.74 -20.11 -15.35
C ALA A 433 -15.93 -19.01 -14.30
N ILE A 434 -15.93 -17.75 -14.70
CA ILE A 434 -16.19 -16.61 -13.80
C ILE A 434 -17.59 -16.73 -13.19
N TYR A 435 -18.60 -17.08 -13.99
CA TYR A 435 -19.95 -17.28 -13.48
C TYR A 435 -20.02 -18.37 -12.41
N ARG A 436 -19.25 -19.46 -12.52
CA ARG A 436 -19.31 -20.60 -11.58
C ARG A 436 -18.41 -20.41 -10.36
N TYR A 437 -17.18 -20.00 -10.58
CA TYR A 437 -16.11 -19.99 -9.59
C TYR A 437 -15.78 -18.57 -9.08
N GLY A 438 -16.32 -17.53 -9.69
CA GLY A 438 -15.95 -16.15 -9.42
C GLY A 438 -14.61 -15.79 -10.05
N ILE A 439 -14.00 -14.70 -9.57
CA ILE A 439 -12.65 -14.30 -9.96
C ILE A 439 -11.64 -15.12 -9.14
N SER A 440 -11.44 -16.38 -9.54
CA SER A 440 -10.64 -17.38 -8.83
C SER A 440 -9.45 -17.87 -9.65
N LYS A 441 -8.64 -18.75 -9.05
CA LYS A 441 -7.54 -19.45 -9.75
C LYS A 441 -8.06 -20.26 -10.96
N GLU A 442 -9.20 -20.93 -10.83
CA GLU A 442 -9.79 -21.71 -11.93
C GLU A 442 -10.17 -20.81 -13.12
N ALA A 443 -10.78 -19.65 -12.84
CA ALA A 443 -11.08 -18.66 -13.87
C ALA A 443 -9.80 -18.10 -14.49
N HIS A 444 -8.78 -17.87 -13.67
CA HIS A 444 -7.46 -17.42 -14.12
C HIS A 444 -6.81 -18.42 -15.09
N ASP A 445 -6.77 -19.70 -14.73
CA ASP A 445 -6.11 -20.75 -15.52
C ASP A 445 -6.84 -20.98 -16.85
N ILE A 446 -8.18 -20.92 -16.85
CA ILE A 446 -8.99 -20.94 -18.07
C ILE A 446 -8.73 -19.71 -18.91
N GLY A 447 -8.69 -18.52 -18.31
CA GLY A 447 -8.39 -17.26 -18.99
C GLY A 447 -7.04 -17.30 -19.68
N ASN A 448 -6.00 -17.79 -19.00
CA ASN A 448 -4.66 -17.96 -19.57
C ASN A 448 -4.63 -18.96 -20.72
N ARG A 449 -5.27 -20.13 -20.56
CA ARG A 449 -5.35 -21.12 -21.65
C ARG A 449 -6.12 -20.57 -22.86
N LEU A 450 -7.20 -19.83 -22.64
CA LEU A 450 -7.96 -19.23 -23.74
C LEU A 450 -7.20 -18.07 -24.38
N ARG A 451 -6.49 -17.26 -23.60
CA ARG A 451 -5.54 -16.27 -24.12
C ARG A 451 -4.48 -16.94 -24.99
N GLU A 452 -4.00 -18.10 -24.57
CA GLU A 452 -3.11 -18.95 -25.37
C GLU A 452 -3.75 -19.48 -26.66
N GLN A 453 -5.08 -19.55 -26.74
CA GLN A 453 -5.78 -20.00 -27.95
C GLN A 453 -6.26 -18.82 -28.84
N ASN A 454 -6.58 -17.66 -28.25
CA ASN A 454 -7.23 -16.50 -28.89
C ASN A 454 -6.29 -15.42 -29.40
N VAL A 455 -5.03 -15.37 -28.96
CA VAL A 455 -4.06 -14.56 -29.70
C VAL A 455 -4.08 -15.10 -31.13
N LYS A 456 -4.11 -14.19 -32.11
CA LYS A 456 -3.86 -14.39 -33.55
C LYS A 456 -2.54 -15.16 -33.79
N ARG A 457 -2.44 -16.40 -33.30
CA ARG A 457 -1.21 -17.19 -33.05
C ARG A 457 -0.78 -17.98 -34.28
N ILE A 458 -1.72 -18.24 -35.19
CA ILE A 458 -1.45 -19.02 -36.41
C ILE A 458 -0.58 -18.21 -37.38
N ASP A 459 -0.70 -16.88 -37.43
CA ASP A 459 0.07 -16.06 -38.38
C ASP A 459 1.47 -15.69 -37.89
N LYS A 460 1.67 -15.60 -36.56
CA LYS A 460 2.96 -15.22 -35.97
C LYS A 460 3.94 -16.38 -35.82
N CYS A 461 3.47 -17.61 -35.59
CA CYS A 461 4.35 -18.77 -35.54
C CYS A 461 5.03 -19.05 -36.89
N SER A 462 4.38 -18.68 -38.01
CA SER A 462 4.93 -18.78 -39.37
C SER A 462 5.89 -17.65 -39.74
N ILE A 463 6.05 -16.61 -38.91
CA ILE A 463 6.99 -15.52 -39.20
C ILE A 463 8.42 -16.07 -39.12
N ILE A 464 9.17 -15.88 -40.20
CA ILE A 464 10.60 -16.15 -40.28
C ILE A 464 11.31 -14.80 -40.09
N PHE A 465 12.26 -14.75 -39.15
CA PHE A 465 13.00 -13.54 -38.85
C PHE A 465 14.14 -13.33 -39.85
N ASP A 466 14.30 -12.11 -40.33
CA ASP A 466 15.42 -11.71 -41.19
C ASP A 466 16.68 -11.43 -40.37
N LEU A 467 17.46 -12.49 -40.15
CA LEU A 467 18.69 -12.48 -39.35
C LEU A 467 19.93 -12.17 -40.20
N THR A 468 20.79 -11.32 -39.67
CA THR A 468 22.09 -11.00 -40.26
C THR A 468 23.10 -12.13 -40.07
N GLN A 469 24.14 -12.15 -40.91
CA GLN A 469 25.27 -13.08 -40.76
C GLN A 469 25.94 -12.95 -39.39
N LYS A 470 25.99 -11.73 -38.84
CA LYS A 470 26.53 -11.49 -37.50
C LYS A 470 25.69 -12.16 -36.41
N GLU A 471 24.37 -12.18 -36.54
CA GLU A 471 23.48 -12.81 -35.56
C GLU A 471 23.55 -14.33 -35.61
N LEU A 472 23.61 -14.90 -36.82
CA LEU A 472 23.78 -16.34 -37.05
C LEU A 472 25.15 -16.84 -36.57
N ALA A 473 26.21 -16.05 -36.75
CA ALA A 473 27.56 -16.40 -36.33
C ALA A 473 27.76 -16.48 -34.80
N ARG A 474 26.76 -16.07 -34.00
CA ARG A 474 26.80 -16.19 -32.53
C ARG A 474 26.28 -17.52 -32.02
N GLU A 475 25.78 -18.39 -32.89
CA GLU A 475 25.48 -19.76 -32.52
C GLU A 475 26.78 -20.51 -32.20
N GLU A 476 26.82 -21.17 -31.06
CA GLU A 476 28.05 -21.75 -30.52
C GLU A 476 27.72 -23.01 -29.71
N GLU A 477 28.46 -24.09 -29.93
CA GLU A 477 28.41 -25.31 -29.12
C GLU A 477 29.44 -25.22 -28.00
N THR A 478 29.00 -25.46 -26.76
CA THR A 478 29.83 -25.47 -25.55
C THR A 478 29.55 -26.74 -24.73
N PRO A 479 30.40 -27.11 -23.76
CA PRO A 479 30.15 -28.25 -22.85
C PRO A 479 28.81 -28.15 -22.08
N GLU A 480 28.33 -26.93 -21.86
CA GLU A 480 27.10 -26.62 -21.14
C GLU A 480 25.86 -26.65 -22.03
N GLY A 481 26.01 -26.65 -23.36
CA GLY A 481 24.93 -26.74 -24.32
C GLY A 481 25.22 -25.97 -25.61
N ILE A 482 24.20 -25.84 -26.46
CA ILE A 482 24.28 -25.14 -27.74
C ILE A 482 23.50 -23.83 -27.62
N PHE A 483 24.18 -22.71 -27.89
CA PHE A 483 23.54 -21.42 -28.11
C PHE A 483 22.94 -21.40 -29.51
N LYS A 484 21.63 -21.19 -29.59
CA LYS A 484 20.89 -21.09 -30.86
C LYS A 484 20.10 -19.79 -30.92
N VAL A 485 20.03 -19.20 -32.10
CA VAL A 485 19.15 -18.05 -32.34
C VAL A 485 17.75 -18.52 -32.71
N ALA A 486 16.73 -17.83 -32.20
CA ALA A 486 15.36 -18.04 -32.66
C ALA A 486 15.23 -17.55 -34.11
N ARG A 487 14.83 -18.44 -35.02
CA ARG A 487 14.68 -18.15 -36.45
C ARG A 487 13.23 -17.86 -36.83
N THR A 488 12.30 -18.37 -36.05
CA THR A 488 10.87 -18.25 -36.32
C THR A 488 10.09 -17.85 -35.08
N GLY A 489 8.88 -17.33 -35.29
CA GLY A 489 7.92 -17.14 -34.19
C GLY A 489 7.58 -18.47 -33.49
N ARG A 490 7.67 -19.61 -34.20
CA ARG A 490 7.55 -20.94 -33.60
C ARG A 490 8.68 -21.23 -32.60
N ASP A 491 9.91 -20.85 -32.89
CA ASP A 491 11.03 -21.04 -31.96
C ASP A 491 10.80 -20.24 -30.66
N LEU A 492 10.33 -19.00 -30.75
CA LEU A 492 9.97 -18.20 -29.56
C LEU A 492 8.83 -18.82 -28.77
N TYR A 493 7.87 -19.45 -29.45
CA TYR A 493 6.80 -20.19 -28.81
C TYR A 493 7.34 -21.39 -28.03
N ASP A 494 8.18 -22.21 -28.67
CA ASP A 494 8.72 -23.43 -28.06
C ASP A 494 9.62 -23.09 -26.87
N ILE A 495 10.44 -22.04 -26.97
CA ILE A 495 11.24 -21.54 -25.84
C ILE A 495 10.32 -21.08 -24.70
N SER A 496 9.28 -20.31 -25.01
CA SER A 496 8.33 -19.79 -24.01
C SER A 496 7.55 -20.89 -23.31
N GLU A 497 7.10 -21.91 -24.05
CA GLU A 497 6.37 -23.06 -23.51
C GLU A 497 7.26 -23.88 -22.59
N LYS A 498 8.50 -24.19 -23.02
CA LYS A 498 9.41 -25.04 -22.26
C LYS A 498 10.02 -24.34 -21.05
N LEU A 499 10.21 -23.02 -21.11
CA LEU A 499 10.73 -22.24 -19.99
C LEU A 499 9.62 -21.58 -19.15
N HIS A 500 8.34 -21.69 -19.51
CA HIS A 500 7.23 -20.92 -18.91
C HIS A 500 7.55 -19.42 -18.76
N ASN A 501 8.20 -18.83 -19.76
CA ASN A 501 8.64 -17.43 -19.75
C ASN A 501 7.84 -16.59 -20.76
N CYS A 502 8.00 -15.26 -20.74
CA CYS A 502 7.20 -14.38 -21.59
C CYS A 502 7.76 -14.17 -23.01
N VAL A 503 8.80 -14.89 -23.44
CA VAL A 503 9.53 -14.55 -24.69
C VAL A 503 8.67 -14.65 -25.96
N ARG A 504 7.56 -15.40 -25.93
CA ARG A 504 6.61 -15.47 -27.06
C ARG A 504 6.06 -14.12 -27.51
N ILE A 505 6.05 -13.09 -26.65
CA ILE A 505 5.56 -11.74 -27.02
C ILE A 505 6.60 -10.94 -27.82
N TYR A 506 7.83 -11.44 -27.96
CA TYR A 506 8.94 -10.74 -28.60
C TYR A 506 8.94 -10.85 -30.13
N VAL A 507 7.96 -11.55 -30.73
CA VAL A 507 7.85 -11.69 -32.20
C VAL A 507 7.90 -10.34 -32.92
N ASP A 508 7.16 -9.34 -32.43
CA ASP A 508 7.13 -8.02 -33.09
C ASP A 508 8.44 -7.25 -32.91
N LYS A 509 9.11 -7.41 -31.75
CA LYS A 509 10.42 -6.80 -31.50
C LYS A 509 11.49 -7.42 -32.39
N MET A 510 11.50 -8.75 -32.53
CA MET A 510 12.40 -9.45 -33.45
C MET A 510 12.13 -9.08 -34.91
N LEU A 511 10.86 -8.95 -35.31
CA LEU A 511 10.49 -8.53 -36.66
C LEU A 511 10.97 -7.10 -36.98
N ARG A 512 10.90 -6.18 -36.02
CA ARG A 512 11.40 -4.80 -36.14
C ARG A 512 12.92 -4.68 -35.95
N LYS A 513 13.61 -5.77 -35.63
CA LYS A 513 15.05 -5.80 -35.27
C LYS A 513 15.39 -4.95 -34.04
N ASP A 514 14.42 -4.78 -33.13
CA ASP A 514 14.63 -4.13 -31.83
C ASP A 514 15.47 -5.02 -30.89
N CYS A 515 15.38 -6.35 -31.08
CA CYS A 515 16.15 -7.35 -30.34
C CYS A 515 16.37 -8.62 -31.17
N THR A 516 17.32 -9.44 -30.72
CA THR A 516 17.57 -10.80 -31.19
C THR A 516 17.47 -11.75 -30.00
N ILE A 517 16.69 -12.83 -30.13
CA ILE A 517 16.53 -13.82 -29.06
C ILE A 517 17.41 -15.03 -29.32
N TYR A 518 18.18 -15.41 -28.31
CA TYR A 518 18.96 -16.64 -28.26
C TYR A 518 18.46 -17.55 -27.14
N CYS A 519 18.71 -18.85 -27.27
CA CYS A 519 18.49 -19.83 -26.21
C CYS A 519 19.72 -20.71 -26.02
N LEU A 520 19.94 -21.17 -24.79
CA LEU A 520 20.89 -22.23 -24.47
C LEU A 520 20.13 -23.55 -24.32
N GLN A 521 20.51 -24.58 -25.10
CA GLN A 521 19.86 -25.88 -25.10
C GLN A 521 20.86 -27.02 -24.84
N LYS A 522 20.52 -27.99 -23.99
CA LYS A 522 21.31 -29.23 -23.77
C LYS A 522 20.39 -30.44 -23.79
N GLU A 523 20.71 -31.45 -24.59
CA GLU A 523 19.99 -32.75 -24.64
C GLU A 523 18.45 -32.55 -24.67
N ASP A 524 18.00 -31.76 -25.64
CA ASP A 524 16.59 -31.37 -25.87
C ASP A 524 15.91 -30.49 -24.79
N LYS A 525 16.64 -30.03 -23.76
CA LYS A 525 16.12 -29.11 -22.74
C LYS A 525 16.61 -27.68 -22.95
N PHE A 526 15.70 -26.72 -22.88
CA PHE A 526 16.04 -25.31 -22.80
C PHE A 526 16.50 -24.96 -21.37
N LEU A 527 17.66 -24.33 -21.27
CA LEU A 527 18.29 -23.96 -19.99
C LEU A 527 18.19 -22.45 -19.73
N ALA A 528 18.28 -21.63 -20.77
CA ALA A 528 18.19 -20.18 -20.69
C ALA A 528 17.61 -19.57 -21.97
N CYS A 529 16.98 -18.41 -21.82
CA CYS A 529 16.55 -17.51 -22.88
C CYS A 529 17.22 -16.15 -22.69
N ILE A 530 17.77 -15.60 -23.78
CA ILE A 530 18.67 -14.46 -23.77
C ILE A 530 18.17 -13.44 -24.80
N GLU A 531 17.90 -12.22 -24.36
CA GLU A 531 17.59 -11.09 -25.24
C GLU A 531 18.84 -10.26 -25.47
N VAL A 532 19.19 -10.08 -26.74
CA VAL A 532 20.27 -9.19 -27.18
C VAL A 532 19.64 -7.98 -27.87
N SER A 533 20.00 -6.77 -27.43
CA SER A 533 19.59 -5.53 -28.10
C SER A 533 20.78 -4.57 -28.14
N ASN A 534 20.99 -3.90 -29.27
CA ASN A 534 22.06 -2.91 -29.47
C ASN A 534 23.47 -3.39 -29.06
N GLY A 535 23.79 -4.66 -29.28
CA GLY A 535 25.09 -5.24 -28.93
C GLY A 535 25.28 -5.53 -27.44
N ALA A 536 24.21 -5.53 -26.65
CA ALA A 536 24.23 -5.92 -25.25
C ALA A 536 23.23 -7.04 -24.97
N VAL A 537 23.56 -7.92 -24.03
CA VAL A 537 22.58 -8.80 -23.39
C VAL A 537 21.80 -7.95 -22.38
N VAL A 538 20.54 -7.69 -22.69
CA VAL A 538 19.65 -6.86 -21.86
C VAL A 538 18.80 -7.69 -20.91
N GLN A 539 18.60 -8.97 -21.22
CA GLN A 539 17.93 -9.93 -20.35
C GLN A 539 18.49 -11.33 -20.56
N ALA A 540 18.67 -12.08 -19.48
CA ALA A 540 18.95 -13.51 -19.52
C ALA A 540 18.20 -14.21 -18.39
N SER A 541 17.33 -15.16 -18.73
CA SER A 541 16.42 -15.80 -17.78
C SER A 541 16.24 -17.29 -18.04
N GLY A 542 16.08 -18.06 -16.97
CA GLY A 542 15.75 -19.48 -16.99
C GLY A 542 14.24 -19.73 -16.86
N MET A 543 13.89 -20.84 -16.22
CA MET A 543 12.51 -21.28 -16.00
C MET A 543 11.69 -20.22 -15.24
N CYS A 544 10.45 -19.96 -15.68
CA CYS A 544 9.51 -19.00 -15.11
C CYS A 544 10.10 -17.58 -14.94
N ASN A 545 10.84 -17.09 -15.93
CA ASN A 545 11.56 -15.80 -15.89
C ASN A 545 12.59 -15.67 -14.75
N LYS A 546 13.01 -16.77 -14.10
CA LYS A 546 14.01 -16.71 -13.02
C LYS A 546 15.34 -16.17 -13.55
N LYS A 547 15.98 -15.28 -12.78
CA LYS A 547 17.35 -14.82 -13.06
C LYS A 547 18.30 -16.03 -13.12
N LEU A 548 19.24 -16.00 -14.06
CA LEU A 548 20.30 -17.00 -14.11
C LEU A 548 21.25 -16.81 -12.92
N SER A 549 21.74 -17.90 -12.37
CA SER A 549 22.68 -17.91 -11.25
C SER A 549 23.68 -19.06 -11.40
N GLY A 550 24.86 -18.92 -10.77
CA GLY A 550 25.91 -19.94 -10.80
C GLY A 550 26.38 -20.23 -12.22
N TYR A 551 26.66 -21.51 -12.51
CA TYR A 551 27.32 -21.91 -13.75
C TYR A 551 26.59 -21.43 -15.03
N LEU A 552 25.25 -21.41 -15.06
CA LEU A 552 24.50 -20.95 -16.23
C LEU A 552 24.70 -19.45 -16.50
N LEU A 553 24.81 -18.64 -15.45
CA LEU A 553 25.10 -17.22 -15.59
C LEU A 553 26.52 -17.03 -16.16
N ASP A 554 27.50 -17.75 -15.62
CA ASP A 554 28.89 -17.71 -16.07
C ASP A 554 29.03 -18.15 -17.53
N THR A 555 28.26 -19.17 -17.95
CA THR A 555 28.22 -19.62 -19.35
C THR A 555 27.72 -18.51 -20.27
N VAL A 556 26.62 -17.82 -19.91
CA VAL A 556 26.07 -16.73 -20.74
C VAL A 556 26.99 -15.52 -20.77
N ILE A 557 27.62 -15.15 -19.65
CA ILE A 557 28.61 -14.06 -19.60
C ILE A 557 29.80 -14.39 -20.51
N SER A 558 30.31 -15.61 -20.44
CA SER A 558 31.44 -16.05 -21.25
C SER A 558 31.11 -16.07 -22.73
N TRP A 559 29.93 -16.58 -23.11
CA TRP A 559 29.42 -16.53 -24.48
C TRP A 559 29.27 -15.08 -24.97
N SER A 560 28.75 -14.18 -24.13
CA SER A 560 28.60 -12.76 -24.46
C SER A 560 29.96 -12.11 -24.77
N ALA A 561 30.97 -12.37 -23.94
CA ALA A 561 32.31 -11.83 -24.13
C ALA A 561 32.94 -12.31 -25.45
N ARG A 562 32.84 -13.60 -25.78
CA ARG A 562 33.37 -14.16 -27.05
C ARG A 562 32.67 -13.57 -28.27
N ASN A 563 31.39 -13.21 -28.14
CA ASN A 563 30.58 -12.65 -29.21
C ASN A 563 30.58 -11.11 -29.25
N ASN A 564 31.50 -10.47 -28.51
CA ASN A 564 31.61 -9.02 -28.40
C ASN A 564 30.29 -8.34 -27.99
N LEU A 565 29.59 -8.94 -27.03
CA LEU A 565 28.36 -8.41 -26.42
C LEU A 565 28.65 -7.91 -25.01
N VAL A 566 28.10 -6.75 -24.66
CA VAL A 566 28.12 -6.24 -23.28
C VAL A 566 27.07 -6.98 -22.47
N TYR A 567 27.43 -7.58 -21.34
CA TYR A 567 26.44 -8.16 -20.43
C TYR A 567 25.89 -7.05 -19.52
N ALA A 568 24.70 -6.54 -19.82
CA ALA A 568 24.10 -5.36 -19.18
C ALA A 568 22.92 -5.71 -18.25
N VAL A 569 22.80 -6.98 -17.87
CA VAL A 569 21.69 -7.47 -17.04
C VAL A 569 21.97 -7.13 -15.57
N SER A 570 21.06 -6.36 -14.94
CA SER A 570 21.06 -6.01 -13.52
C SER A 570 20.21 -6.94 -12.67
#